data_AF-A0A345GZV1-F1
#
_entry.id   AF-A0A345GZV1-F1
#
_cell.length_a   1.000
_cell.length_b   1.000
_cell.length_c   1.000
_cell.angle_alpha   90.00
_cell.angle_beta   90.00
_cell.angle_gamma   90.00
#
_symmetry.space_group_name_H-M   'P 1'
#
loop_
_entity.id
_entity.type
_entity.pdbx_description
1 polymer ?
#
loop_
_entity_poly.entity_id
_entity_poly.type
_entity_poly.pdbx_seq_one_letter_code
_entity_poly.pdbx_strand_id
1 'polypeptide(L)'
;MKHLNIYMSLCVILVTMSMNSQNQSKEIREVAEKGKADLVQILTETGDQFNFGIDANDVKNARIASPLNYYEMNFEKLLNYNDSRKMEDLLNAEIKKIIPLIKDTKLITTIGVAKQEKEGKFKVIELIDHQYHKALNQLPNSMKREEYRNLKIVYVPNLNVNIYHLNGKNYTSYKGRELSTPIDDARLLKMLQNDAKIFQSKFGDQVKGNKLLN
;
A
#
# COMPACT_ATOMS: atom_id res chain seq x y z
N MET A 1 -0.48 -5.73 47.30
CA MET A 1 -1.24 -4.61 46.68
C MET A 1 -0.50 -3.88 45.54
N LYS A 2 0.84 -3.80 45.50
CA LYS A 2 1.57 -3.13 44.40
C LYS A 2 1.38 -3.77 43.01
N HIS A 3 1.15 -5.08 42.93
CA HIS A 3 0.96 -5.78 41.65
C HIS A 3 -0.44 -5.56 41.03
N LEU A 4 -1.47 -5.26 41.82
CA LEU A 4 -2.84 -5.08 41.32
C LEU A 4 -2.99 -3.80 40.48
N ASN A 5 -2.30 -2.72 40.87
CA ASN A 5 -2.27 -1.46 40.12
C ASN A 5 -1.54 -1.59 38.77
N ILE A 6 -0.56 -2.48 38.65
CA ILE A 6 0.16 -2.72 37.40
C ILE A 6 -0.74 -3.46 36.40
N TYR A 7 -1.47 -4.48 36.85
CA TYR A 7 -2.41 -5.22 35.99
C TYR A 7 -3.61 -4.38 35.54
N MET A 8 -4.13 -3.50 36.42
CA MET A 8 -5.21 -2.57 36.07
C MET A 8 -4.77 -1.54 35.01
N SER A 9 -3.57 -0.95 35.16
CA SER A 9 -3.03 -0.02 34.17
C SER A 9 -2.73 -0.70 32.82
N LEU A 10 -2.26 -1.94 32.81
CA LEU A 10 -2.03 -2.70 31.58
C LEU A 10 -3.34 -2.99 30.83
N CYS A 11 -4.40 -3.36 31.54
CA CYS A 11 -5.72 -3.59 30.94
C CYS A 11 -6.31 -2.32 30.32
N VAL A 12 -6.18 -1.16 30.98
CA VAL A 12 -6.69 0.12 30.44
C VAL A 12 -5.95 0.54 29.16
N ILE A 13 -4.63 0.30 29.08
CA ILE A 13 -3.85 0.58 27.86
C ILE A 13 -4.28 -0.32 26.69
N LEU A 14 -4.51 -1.62 26.95
CA LEU A 14 -4.95 -2.56 25.91
C LEU A 14 -6.36 -2.24 25.38
N VAL A 15 -7.28 -1.82 26.25
CA VAL A 15 -8.65 -1.44 25.86
C VAL A 15 -8.65 -0.17 25.03
N THR A 16 -7.89 0.86 25.43
CA THR A 16 -7.83 2.15 24.70
C THR A 16 -7.19 2.02 23.31
N MET A 17 -6.15 1.19 23.16
CA MET A 17 -5.55 0.91 21.85
C MET A 17 -6.52 0.17 20.91
N SER A 18 -7.28 -0.79 21.45
CA SER A 18 -8.25 -1.58 20.68
C SER A 18 -9.40 -0.71 20.14
N MET A 19 -9.92 0.20 20.96
CA MET A 19 -10.98 1.13 20.54
C MET A 19 -10.51 2.11 19.46
N ASN A 20 -9.28 2.60 19.54
CA ASN A 20 -8.72 3.52 18.54
C ASN A 20 -8.51 2.83 17.18
N SER A 21 -8.00 1.60 17.17
CA SER A 21 -7.82 0.81 15.94
C SER A 21 -9.15 0.47 15.26
N GLN A 22 -10.19 0.16 16.05
CA GLN A 22 -11.51 -0.16 15.52
C GLN A 22 -12.20 1.08 14.92
N ASN A 23 -12.06 2.24 15.56
CA ASN A 23 -12.59 3.51 15.04
C ASN A 23 -11.92 3.93 13.73
N GLN A 24 -10.59 3.83 13.63
CA GLN A 24 -9.88 4.14 12.39
C GLN A 24 -10.29 3.21 11.24
N SER A 25 -10.41 1.91 11.51
CA SER A 25 -10.86 0.95 10.50
C SER A 25 -12.27 1.26 9.99
N LYS A 26 -13.17 1.73 10.87
CA LYS A 26 -14.53 2.12 10.49
C LYS A 26 -14.52 3.38 9.62
N GLU A 27 -13.79 4.41 10.03
CA GLU A 27 -13.68 5.67 9.27
C GLU A 27 -13.12 5.46 7.86
N ILE A 28 -12.03 4.68 7.73
CA ILE A 28 -11.44 4.35 6.42
C ILE A 28 -12.47 3.66 5.52
N ARG A 29 -13.26 2.73 6.09
CA ARG A 29 -14.29 2.02 5.34
C ARG A 29 -15.40 2.95 4.87
N GLU A 30 -15.89 3.84 5.73
CA GLU A 30 -16.93 4.83 5.37
C GLU A 30 -16.44 5.77 4.26
N VAL A 31 -15.21 6.26 4.35
CA VAL A 31 -14.58 7.11 3.33
C VAL A 31 -14.44 6.36 2.00
N ALA A 32 -14.05 5.08 2.05
CA ALA A 32 -13.92 4.25 0.85
C ALA A 32 -15.27 3.90 0.21
N GLU A 33 -16.33 3.65 1.01
CA GLU A 33 -17.69 3.45 0.47
C GLU A 33 -18.19 4.72 -0.22
N LYS A 34 -17.91 5.90 0.35
CA LYS A 34 -18.21 7.17 -0.32
C LYS A 34 -17.45 7.30 -1.64
N GLY A 35 -16.13 7.04 -1.63
CA GLY A 35 -15.33 7.06 -2.85
C GLY A 35 -15.82 6.09 -3.92
N LYS A 36 -16.29 4.90 -3.51
CA LYS A 36 -16.89 3.93 -4.41
C LYS A 36 -18.20 4.48 -5.02
N ALA A 37 -19.06 5.12 -4.22
CA ALA A 37 -20.29 5.72 -4.71
C ALA A 37 -20.00 6.86 -5.71
N ASP A 38 -19.07 7.75 -5.37
CA ASP A 38 -18.61 8.84 -6.24
C ASP A 38 -18.06 8.29 -7.56
N LEU A 39 -17.25 7.22 -7.51
CA LEU A 39 -16.73 6.54 -8.70
C LEU A 39 -17.86 5.96 -9.58
N VAL A 40 -18.85 5.28 -8.98
CA VAL A 40 -19.99 4.74 -9.74
C VAL A 40 -20.76 5.88 -10.44
N GLN A 41 -20.95 7.00 -9.74
CA GLN A 41 -21.60 8.18 -10.33
C GLN A 41 -20.80 8.71 -11.52
N ILE A 42 -19.48 8.91 -11.35
CA ILE A 42 -18.59 9.36 -12.44
C ILE A 42 -18.66 8.42 -13.65
N LEU A 43 -18.55 7.10 -13.43
CA LEU A 43 -18.59 6.12 -14.52
C LEU A 43 -19.95 6.08 -15.23
N THR A 44 -21.05 6.31 -14.50
CA THR A 44 -22.41 6.32 -15.07
C THR A 44 -22.67 7.61 -15.86
N GLU A 45 -22.21 8.75 -15.36
CA GLU A 45 -22.41 10.07 -15.98
C GLU A 45 -21.50 10.30 -17.18
N THR A 46 -20.26 9.79 -17.14
CA THR A 46 -19.32 9.90 -18.26
C THR A 46 -19.63 8.90 -19.39
N GLY A 47 -20.28 7.78 -19.08
CA GLY A 47 -20.82 6.83 -20.06
C GLY A 47 -19.81 6.46 -21.16
N ASP A 48 -20.24 6.57 -22.42
CA ASP A 48 -19.43 6.24 -23.60
C ASP A 48 -18.38 7.31 -23.96
N GLN A 49 -18.41 8.49 -23.31
CA GLN A 49 -17.50 9.59 -23.65
C GLN A 49 -16.08 9.34 -23.14
N PHE A 50 -15.93 8.55 -22.07
CA PHE A 50 -14.64 8.23 -21.50
C PHE A 50 -14.62 6.80 -20.93
N ASN A 51 -13.96 5.90 -21.64
CA ASN A 51 -13.81 4.52 -21.19
C ASN A 51 -12.57 4.38 -20.28
N PHE A 52 -12.81 4.28 -18.97
CA PHE A 52 -11.76 4.00 -17.97
C PHE A 52 -11.35 2.51 -17.93
N GLY A 53 -11.88 1.65 -18.81
CA GLY A 53 -11.61 0.22 -18.81
C GLY A 53 -12.21 -0.52 -17.60
N ILE A 54 -13.16 0.12 -16.90
CA ILE A 54 -13.86 -0.42 -15.73
C ILE A 54 -15.37 -0.20 -15.93
N ASP A 55 -16.15 -1.26 -15.72
CA ASP A 55 -17.60 -1.20 -15.79
C ASP A 55 -18.22 -0.67 -14.48
N ALA A 56 -19.19 0.24 -14.61
CA ALA A 56 -19.86 0.86 -13.46
C ALA A 56 -20.62 -0.15 -12.60
N ASN A 57 -21.24 -1.18 -13.21
CA ASN A 57 -21.92 -2.24 -12.47
C ASN A 57 -20.94 -3.14 -11.73
N ASP A 58 -19.77 -3.43 -12.31
CA ASP A 58 -18.72 -4.15 -11.62
C ASP A 58 -18.21 -3.39 -10.39
N VAL A 59 -18.01 -2.07 -10.49
CA VAL A 59 -17.65 -1.24 -9.32
C VAL A 59 -18.76 -1.23 -8.29
N LYS A 60 -20.02 -0.98 -8.70
CA LYS A 60 -21.18 -0.94 -7.80
C LYS A 60 -21.32 -2.21 -6.98
N ASN A 61 -21.12 -3.36 -7.63
CA ASN A 61 -21.24 -4.68 -7.01
C ASN A 61 -19.95 -5.18 -6.34
N ALA A 62 -18.83 -4.46 -6.48
CA ALA A 62 -17.59 -4.81 -5.80
C ALA A 62 -17.70 -4.58 -4.29
N ARG A 63 -17.08 -5.44 -3.50
CA ARG A 63 -16.92 -5.29 -2.06
C ARG A 63 -15.57 -4.66 -1.74
N ILE A 64 -15.52 -3.87 -0.67
CA ILE A 64 -14.26 -3.33 -0.14
C ILE A 64 -13.49 -4.44 0.58
N ALA A 65 -12.27 -4.69 0.12
CA ALA A 65 -11.31 -5.61 0.72
C ALA A 65 -10.51 -4.96 1.88
N SER A 66 -9.54 -5.69 2.43
CA SER A 66 -8.65 -5.14 3.47
C SER A 66 -7.83 -3.95 2.92
N PRO A 67 -7.73 -2.83 3.65
CA PRO A 67 -6.84 -1.73 3.28
C PRO A 67 -5.38 -2.18 3.20
N LEU A 68 -4.69 -1.77 2.15
CA LEU A 68 -3.26 -1.99 1.96
C LEU A 68 -2.51 -0.74 2.40
N ASN A 69 -1.57 -0.88 3.32
CA ASN A 69 -0.73 0.25 3.71
C ASN A 69 0.31 0.51 2.61
N TYR A 70 0.42 1.77 2.18
CA TYR A 70 1.39 2.20 1.19
C TYR A 70 2.52 2.96 1.89
N TYR A 71 3.74 2.48 1.65
CA TYR A 71 4.98 3.09 2.15
C TYR A 71 5.90 3.42 0.98
N GLU A 72 6.70 4.44 1.18
CA GLU A 72 7.89 4.67 0.37
C GLU A 72 9.12 4.17 1.14
N MET A 73 10.01 3.48 0.43
CA MET A 73 11.31 3.11 0.96
C MET A 73 12.23 4.33 0.99
N ASN A 74 12.86 4.57 2.13
CA ASN A 74 13.88 5.58 2.28
C ASN A 74 15.14 5.18 1.51
N PHE A 75 15.41 5.90 0.41
CA PHE A 75 16.50 5.58 -0.50
C PHE A 75 17.89 5.66 0.17
N GLU A 76 18.10 6.63 1.06
CA GLU A 76 19.36 6.77 1.80
C GLU A 76 19.59 5.59 2.75
N LYS A 77 18.55 5.14 3.46
CA LYS A 77 18.63 3.94 4.29
C LYS A 77 18.91 2.69 3.45
N LEU A 78 18.31 2.59 2.25
CA LEU A 78 18.58 1.49 1.31
C LEU A 78 20.04 1.48 0.83
N LEU A 79 20.60 2.63 0.47
CA LEU A 79 22.02 2.74 0.08
C LEU A 79 22.95 2.22 1.18
N ASN A 80 22.61 2.52 2.43
CA ASN A 80 23.34 2.11 3.63
C ASN A 80 22.84 0.80 4.26
N TYR A 81 22.10 -0.01 3.50
CA TYR A 81 21.57 -1.29 3.96
C TYR A 81 22.69 -2.26 4.38
N ASN A 82 22.41 -3.05 5.42
CA ASN A 82 23.21 -4.20 5.84
C ASN A 82 22.27 -5.35 6.27
N ASP A 83 22.81 -6.57 6.34
CA ASP A 83 22.02 -7.80 6.53
C ASP A 83 21.30 -7.89 7.89
N SER A 84 21.64 -7.02 8.85
CA SER A 84 20.94 -6.95 10.15
C SER A 84 19.61 -6.19 10.12
N ARG A 85 19.36 -5.40 9.06
CA ARG A 85 18.13 -4.60 8.92
C ARG A 85 17.05 -5.39 8.17
N LYS A 86 15.79 -5.14 8.53
CA LYS A 86 14.60 -5.66 7.85
C LYS A 86 14.01 -4.63 6.90
N MET A 87 13.06 -5.07 6.06
CA MET A 87 12.32 -4.20 5.16
C MET A 87 11.72 -3.00 5.89
N GLU A 88 11.08 -3.24 7.04
CA GLU A 88 10.43 -2.22 7.86
C GLU A 88 11.37 -1.09 8.31
N ASP A 89 12.64 -1.39 8.59
CA ASP A 89 13.61 -0.41 9.08
C ASP A 89 13.95 0.64 8.01
N LEU A 90 13.74 0.28 6.75
CA LEU A 90 14.04 1.10 5.58
C LEU A 90 12.83 1.93 5.12
N LEU A 91 11.66 1.77 5.72
CA LEU A 91 10.46 2.49 5.28
C LEU A 91 10.40 3.89 5.90
N ASN A 92 9.81 4.83 5.16
CA ASN A 92 9.29 6.08 5.68
C ASN A 92 7.94 5.84 6.38
N ALA A 93 7.33 6.91 6.91
CA ALA A 93 5.98 6.84 7.46
C ALA A 93 4.97 6.38 6.39
N GLU A 94 3.86 5.78 6.82
CA GLU A 94 2.74 5.44 5.94
C GLU A 94 2.23 6.70 5.24
N ILE A 95 2.15 6.67 3.91
CA ILE A 95 1.74 7.82 3.10
C ILE A 95 0.23 7.80 2.88
N LYS A 96 -0.29 6.64 2.51
CA LYS A 96 -1.69 6.43 2.17
C LYS A 96 -2.08 4.97 2.36
N LYS A 97 -3.37 4.71 2.21
CA LYS A 97 -3.95 3.37 2.13
C LYS A 97 -4.55 3.17 0.74
N ILE A 98 -4.28 2.03 0.15
CA ILE A 98 -4.91 1.59 -1.10
C ILE A 98 -6.02 0.62 -0.72
N ILE A 99 -7.25 0.92 -1.12
CA ILE A 99 -8.45 0.17 -0.78
C ILE A 99 -8.88 -0.64 -2.00
N PRO A 100 -8.71 -1.97 -2.01
CA PRO A 100 -9.10 -2.79 -3.15
C PRO A 100 -10.62 -2.97 -3.22
N LEU A 101 -11.20 -2.72 -4.40
CA LEU A 101 -12.58 -3.06 -4.73
C LEU A 101 -12.58 -4.38 -5.49
N ILE A 102 -13.11 -5.43 -4.87
CA ILE A 102 -13.04 -6.79 -5.42
C ILE A 102 -14.41 -7.36 -5.71
N LYS A 103 -14.50 -8.21 -6.72
CA LYS A 103 -15.67 -9.04 -7.01
C LYS A 103 -15.18 -10.48 -7.00
N ASP A 104 -15.76 -11.29 -6.11
CA ASP A 104 -15.24 -12.61 -5.76
C ASP A 104 -13.78 -12.57 -5.28
N THR A 105 -12.84 -12.95 -6.15
CA THR A 105 -11.38 -12.88 -5.92
C THR A 105 -10.65 -12.01 -6.95
N LYS A 106 -11.39 -11.38 -7.87
CA LYS A 106 -10.84 -10.49 -8.89
C LYS A 106 -10.85 -9.06 -8.39
N LEU A 107 -9.73 -8.38 -8.52
CA LEU A 107 -9.66 -6.93 -8.32
C LEU A 107 -10.32 -6.23 -9.50
N ILE A 108 -11.29 -5.37 -9.20
CA ILE A 108 -11.96 -4.50 -10.17
C ILE A 108 -11.16 -3.20 -10.29
N THR A 109 -10.94 -2.51 -9.18
CA THR A 109 -10.15 -1.27 -9.10
C THR A 109 -9.71 -1.00 -7.67
N THR A 110 -9.04 0.11 -7.42
CA THR A 110 -8.62 0.55 -6.08
C THR A 110 -8.97 2.00 -5.84
N ILE A 111 -9.25 2.35 -4.57
CA ILE A 111 -9.43 3.73 -4.10
C ILE A 111 -8.26 4.08 -3.18
N GLY A 112 -7.61 5.22 -3.40
CA GLY A 112 -6.59 5.75 -2.49
C GLY A 112 -7.22 6.61 -1.40
N VAL A 113 -6.87 6.35 -0.15
CA VAL A 113 -7.34 7.08 1.03
C VAL A 113 -6.13 7.53 1.84
N ALA A 114 -6.09 8.80 2.22
CA ALA A 114 -5.03 9.35 3.07
C ALA A 114 -5.61 10.15 4.24
N LYS A 115 -4.85 10.21 5.33
CA LYS A 115 -5.20 11.04 6.47
C LYS A 115 -4.81 12.47 6.17
N GLN A 116 -5.76 13.40 6.25
CA GLN A 116 -5.45 14.81 6.14
C GLN A 116 -4.78 15.31 7.42
N GLU A 117 -3.56 15.83 7.29
CA GLU A 117 -2.74 16.26 8.43
C GLU A 117 -3.43 17.34 9.29
N LYS A 118 -4.15 18.27 8.66
CA LYS A 118 -4.79 19.40 9.36
C LYS A 118 -6.03 18.99 10.17
N GLU A 119 -6.83 18.08 9.63
CA GLU A 119 -8.14 17.71 10.20
C GLU A 119 -8.08 16.39 10.97
N GLY A 120 -7.01 15.62 10.80
CA GLY A 120 -6.87 14.28 11.36
C GLY A 120 -7.86 13.25 10.80
N LYS A 121 -8.62 13.59 9.76
CA LYS A 121 -9.65 12.74 9.13
C LYS A 121 -9.16 12.09 7.85
N PHE A 122 -9.69 10.91 7.53
CA PHE A 122 -9.41 10.27 6.25
C PHE A 122 -10.22 10.91 5.11
N LYS A 123 -9.60 11.07 3.94
CA LYS A 123 -10.28 11.48 2.71
C LYS A 123 -9.82 10.64 1.53
N VAL A 124 -10.69 10.50 0.54
CA VAL A 124 -10.35 9.92 -0.76
C VAL A 124 -9.40 10.89 -1.47
N ILE A 125 -8.28 10.36 -1.96
CA ILE A 125 -7.29 11.10 -2.74
C ILE A 125 -7.16 10.57 -4.16
N GLU A 126 -7.58 9.32 -4.42
CA GLU A 126 -7.49 8.66 -5.73
C GLU A 126 -8.74 7.79 -5.94
N LEU A 127 -9.46 7.98 -7.05
CA LEU A 127 -10.70 7.24 -7.35
C LEU A 127 -10.50 6.08 -8.33
N ILE A 128 -9.45 6.11 -9.13
CA ILE A 128 -9.08 5.03 -10.04
C ILE A 128 -7.57 4.95 -10.06
N ASP A 129 -7.03 3.80 -9.65
CA ASP A 129 -5.60 3.57 -9.76
C ASP A 129 -5.30 2.23 -10.45
N HIS A 130 -5.15 2.33 -11.77
CA HIS A 130 -4.85 1.17 -12.61
C HIS A 130 -3.46 0.59 -12.34
N GLN A 131 -2.56 1.31 -11.67
CA GLN A 131 -1.19 0.87 -11.47
C GLN A 131 -1.12 -0.44 -10.67
N TYR A 132 -2.10 -0.67 -9.78
CA TYR A 132 -2.17 -1.88 -8.96
C TYR A 132 -3.01 -2.99 -9.58
N HIS A 133 -3.87 -2.67 -10.56
CA HIS A 133 -4.88 -3.61 -11.07
C HIS A 133 -4.26 -4.92 -11.58
N LYS A 134 -3.27 -4.80 -12.48
CA LYS A 134 -2.58 -5.96 -13.05
C LYS A 134 -1.84 -6.75 -11.98
N ALA A 135 -1.11 -6.05 -11.12
CA ALA A 135 -0.21 -6.68 -10.17
C ALA A 135 -0.95 -7.43 -9.06
N LEU A 136 -1.96 -6.80 -8.44
CA LEU A 136 -2.76 -7.44 -7.38
C LEU A 136 -3.54 -8.65 -7.91
N ASN A 137 -4.02 -8.62 -9.16
CA ASN A 137 -4.65 -9.79 -9.79
C ASN A 137 -3.67 -10.95 -10.06
N GLN A 138 -2.38 -10.66 -10.26
CA GLN A 138 -1.31 -11.64 -10.47
C GLN A 138 -0.75 -12.25 -9.17
N LEU A 139 -1.11 -11.70 -8.01
CA LEU A 139 -0.70 -12.27 -6.72
C LEU A 139 -1.33 -13.66 -6.48
N PRO A 140 -0.72 -14.48 -5.60
CA PRO A 140 -1.23 -15.81 -5.28
C PRO A 140 -2.71 -15.81 -4.87
N ASN A 141 -3.44 -16.83 -5.32
CA ASN A 141 -4.88 -16.98 -5.03
C ASN A 141 -5.19 -17.04 -3.52
N SER A 142 -4.26 -17.52 -2.69
CA SER A 142 -4.41 -17.48 -1.23
C SER A 142 -4.59 -16.05 -0.70
N MET A 143 -3.78 -15.10 -1.18
CA MET A 143 -3.89 -13.69 -0.78
C MET A 143 -5.20 -13.07 -1.22
N LYS A 144 -5.64 -13.37 -2.46
CA LYS A 144 -6.89 -12.84 -3.00
C LYS A 144 -8.10 -13.34 -2.22
N ARG A 145 -8.10 -14.61 -1.79
CA ARG A 145 -9.13 -15.18 -0.90
C ARG A 145 -9.12 -14.56 0.49
N GLU A 146 -7.94 -14.24 1.00
CA GLU A 146 -7.77 -13.52 2.27
C GLU A 146 -7.96 -12.00 2.13
N GLU A 147 -8.40 -11.54 0.95
CA GLU A 147 -8.69 -10.12 0.68
C GLU A 147 -7.47 -9.22 0.93
N TYR A 148 -6.28 -9.76 0.65
CA TYR A 148 -4.99 -9.11 0.82
C TYR A 148 -4.69 -8.66 2.26
N ARG A 149 -5.28 -9.34 3.26
CA ARG A 149 -5.04 -9.03 4.68
C ARG A 149 -3.55 -8.95 4.99
N ASN A 150 -3.15 -7.87 5.68
CA ASN A 150 -1.78 -7.57 6.08
C ASN A 150 -0.77 -7.33 4.94
N LEU A 151 -1.21 -7.30 3.67
CA LEU A 151 -0.34 -6.98 2.55
C LEU A 151 0.01 -5.49 2.57
N LYS A 152 1.31 -5.19 2.46
CA LYS A 152 1.83 -3.82 2.34
C LYS A 152 2.28 -3.58 0.90
N ILE A 153 2.13 -2.35 0.42
CA ILE A 153 2.76 -1.89 -0.81
C ILE A 153 3.95 -1.02 -0.42
N VAL A 154 5.12 -1.34 -0.94
CA VAL A 154 6.35 -0.57 -0.74
C VAL A 154 6.85 -0.10 -2.10
N TYR A 155 6.85 1.20 -2.31
CA TYR A 155 7.47 1.82 -3.47
C TYR A 155 8.93 2.15 -3.19
N VAL A 156 9.82 1.78 -4.12
CA VAL A 156 11.24 2.12 -4.06
C VAL A 156 11.50 3.27 -5.03
N PRO A 157 11.71 4.50 -4.51
CA PRO A 157 11.94 5.66 -5.35
C PRO A 157 13.26 5.50 -6.12
N ASN A 158 13.39 6.23 -7.23
CA ASN A 158 14.52 6.19 -8.18
C ASN A 158 14.70 4.86 -8.95
N LEU A 159 14.33 3.73 -8.36
CA LEU A 159 14.30 2.43 -9.04
C LEU A 159 12.95 2.15 -9.70
N ASN A 160 11.91 2.93 -9.33
CA ASN A 160 10.53 2.78 -9.80
C ASN A 160 10.01 1.35 -9.65
N VAL A 161 10.16 0.80 -8.44
CA VAL A 161 9.77 -0.58 -8.12
C VAL A 161 8.67 -0.59 -7.09
N ASN A 162 7.59 -1.33 -7.39
CA ASN A 162 6.58 -1.69 -6.40
C ASN A 162 6.84 -3.09 -5.85
N ILE A 163 6.79 -3.21 -4.52
CA ILE A 163 6.95 -4.45 -3.78
C ILE A 163 5.67 -4.69 -2.98
N TYR A 164 5.09 -5.86 -3.14
CA TYR A 164 3.97 -6.33 -2.34
C TYR A 164 4.53 -7.22 -1.23
N HIS A 165 4.58 -6.71 -0.01
CA HIS A 165 5.24 -7.35 1.12
C HIS A 165 4.22 -7.98 2.08
N LEU A 166 4.42 -9.26 2.39
CA LEU A 166 3.61 -10.00 3.36
C LEU A 166 4.48 -10.99 4.13
N ASN A 167 4.60 -10.80 5.46
CA ASN A 167 5.26 -11.72 6.37
C ASN A 167 6.69 -12.14 5.93
N GLY A 168 7.53 -11.16 5.55
CA GLY A 168 8.92 -11.43 5.10
C GLY A 168 9.04 -12.00 3.68
N LYS A 169 7.91 -12.16 2.97
CA LYS A 169 7.86 -12.53 1.56
C LYS A 169 7.53 -11.31 0.72
N ASN A 170 8.29 -11.12 -0.34
CA ASN A 170 8.10 -10.02 -1.27
C ASN A 170 7.69 -10.54 -2.64
N TYR A 171 6.66 -9.93 -3.20
CA TYR A 171 6.20 -10.19 -4.54
C TYR A 171 6.44 -8.92 -5.35
N THR A 172 7.17 -9.02 -6.45
CA THR A 172 7.49 -7.87 -7.29
C THR A 172 7.76 -8.33 -8.71
N SER A 173 7.47 -7.47 -9.69
CA SER A 173 7.88 -7.67 -11.09
C SER A 173 9.30 -7.19 -11.38
N TYR A 174 10.02 -6.71 -10.35
CA TYR A 174 11.39 -6.24 -10.46
C TYR A 174 12.29 -7.27 -11.14
N LYS A 175 13.05 -6.82 -12.16
CA LYS A 175 13.91 -7.66 -13.01
C LYS A 175 13.16 -8.80 -13.71
N GLY A 176 11.91 -8.57 -14.11
CA GLY A 176 11.10 -9.53 -14.87
C GLY A 176 10.60 -10.71 -14.04
N ARG A 177 10.62 -10.61 -12.70
CA ARG A 177 10.12 -11.66 -11.82
C ARG A 177 8.60 -11.78 -11.91
N GLU A 178 8.11 -12.98 -11.62
CA GLU A 178 6.67 -13.22 -11.53
C GLU A 178 6.14 -12.83 -10.14
N LEU A 179 5.02 -12.11 -10.11
CA LEU A 179 4.31 -11.73 -8.88
C LEU A 179 3.68 -12.91 -8.13
N SER A 180 3.65 -14.10 -8.71
CA SER A 180 3.21 -15.34 -8.08
C SER A 180 4.29 -15.95 -7.16
N THR A 181 5.57 -15.61 -7.39
CA THR A 181 6.70 -16.27 -6.76
C THR A 181 7.44 -15.31 -5.82
N PRO A 182 7.42 -15.56 -4.50
CA PRO A 182 8.04 -14.65 -3.55
C PRO A 182 9.57 -14.66 -3.63
N ILE A 183 10.17 -13.59 -3.13
CA ILE A 183 11.58 -13.48 -2.78
C ILE A 183 11.71 -13.04 -1.32
N ASP A 184 12.68 -13.59 -0.60
CA ASP A 184 12.94 -13.19 0.78
C ASP A 184 13.50 -11.76 0.86
N ASP A 185 13.28 -11.11 2.00
CA ASP A 185 13.71 -9.72 2.24
C ASP A 185 15.20 -9.52 1.99
N ALA A 186 16.05 -10.36 2.58
CA ALA A 186 17.51 -10.17 2.53
C ALA A 186 18.03 -10.19 1.09
N ARG A 187 17.57 -11.16 0.28
CA ARG A 187 17.95 -11.25 -1.12
C ARG A 187 17.45 -10.06 -1.94
N LEU A 188 16.18 -9.67 -1.76
CA LEU A 188 15.60 -8.54 -2.50
C LEU A 188 16.30 -7.22 -2.14
N LEU A 189 16.52 -6.95 -0.85
CA LEU A 189 17.16 -5.72 -0.38
C LEU A 189 18.60 -5.60 -0.87
N LYS A 190 19.37 -6.69 -0.92
CA LYS A 190 20.70 -6.69 -1.56
C LYS A 190 20.64 -6.31 -3.04
N MET A 191 19.69 -6.88 -3.78
CA MET A 191 19.52 -6.57 -5.21
C MET A 191 19.12 -5.09 -5.42
N LEU A 192 18.21 -4.57 -4.61
CA LEU A 192 17.79 -3.17 -4.66
C LEU A 192 18.92 -2.22 -4.25
N GLN A 193 19.68 -2.55 -3.20
CA GLN A 193 20.82 -1.75 -2.77
C GLN A 193 21.89 -1.65 -3.86
N ASN A 194 22.20 -2.77 -4.53
CA ASN A 194 23.17 -2.76 -5.62
C ASN A 194 22.75 -1.81 -6.73
N ASP A 195 21.49 -1.89 -7.16
CA ASP A 195 20.97 -1.04 -8.22
C ASP A 195 20.79 0.41 -7.76
N ALA A 196 20.48 0.65 -6.49
CA ALA A 196 20.46 1.98 -5.88
C ALA A 196 21.86 2.62 -5.89
N LYS A 197 22.92 1.85 -5.58
CA LYS A 197 24.31 2.32 -5.67
C LYS A 197 24.70 2.68 -7.11
N ILE A 198 24.29 1.86 -8.08
CA ILE A 198 24.50 2.14 -9.50
C ILE A 198 23.76 3.42 -9.92
N PHE A 199 22.50 3.57 -9.51
CA PHE A 199 21.72 4.79 -9.77
C PHE A 199 22.40 6.02 -9.17
N GLN A 200 22.79 5.95 -7.89
CA GLN A 200 23.47 7.04 -7.19
C GLN A 200 24.78 7.43 -7.86
N SER A 201 25.56 6.46 -8.35
CA SER A 201 26.81 6.74 -9.06
C SER A 201 26.59 7.39 -10.42
N LYS A 202 25.50 7.07 -11.12
CA LYS A 202 25.23 7.57 -12.47
C LYS A 202 24.48 8.90 -12.49
N PHE A 203 23.55 9.07 -11.56
CA PHE A 203 22.55 10.15 -11.57
C PHE A 203 22.54 10.96 -10.28
N GLY A 204 23.33 10.58 -9.27
CA GLY A 204 23.29 11.20 -7.95
C GLY A 204 23.55 12.70 -7.96
N ASP A 205 24.50 13.16 -8.76
CA ASP A 205 24.83 14.59 -8.86
C ASP A 205 23.73 15.37 -9.60
N GLN A 206 23.06 14.73 -10.58
CA GLN A 206 21.94 15.32 -11.30
C GLN A 206 20.69 15.44 -10.43
N VAL A 207 20.43 14.44 -9.59
CA VAL A 207 19.32 14.47 -8.61
C VAL A 207 19.57 15.54 -7.55
N LYS A 208 20.81 15.67 -7.05
CA LYS A 208 21.19 16.72 -6.07
C LYS A 208 21.17 18.13 -6.66
N GLY A 209 21.41 18.27 -7.97
CA GLY A 209 21.46 19.55 -8.68
C GLY A 209 20.11 20.12 -9.16
N ASN A 210 18.97 19.55 -8.77
CA ASN A 210 17.59 19.90 -9.20
C ASN A 210 17.23 19.60 -10.67
N LYS A 211 16.95 18.34 -11.06
CA LYS A 211 16.03 17.99 -12.18
C LYS A 211 15.93 16.47 -12.38
N LEU A 212 14.85 15.89 -11.86
CA LEU A 212 14.20 14.59 -12.14
C LEU A 212 13.56 14.23 -10.79
N LEU A 213 12.35 14.70 -10.44
CA LEU A 213 11.08 14.27 -11.01
C LEU A 213 9.98 15.32 -10.68
N ASN A 214 9.22 15.76 -11.68
CA ASN A 214 7.77 15.82 -11.57
C ASN A 214 7.24 14.48 -12.10
#